data_AF-A0A971Z518-F1
#
_entry.id   AF-A0A971Z518-F1
#
_cell.length_a   1.000
_cell.length_b   1.000
_cell.length_c   1.000
_cell.angle_alpha   90.00
_cell.angle_beta   90.00
_cell.angle_gamma   90.00
#
_symmetry.space_group_name_H-M   'P 1'
#
loop_
_entity.id
_entity.type
_entity.pdbx_description
1 polymer ?
#
loop_
_entity_poly.entity_id
_entity_poly.type
_entity_poly.pdbx_seq_one_letter_code
_entity_poly.pdbx_strand_id
1 'polypeptide(L)'
;RCTYQVTGQVFFSSANRFIDSFDLNAAYPWVTIDLTHAHFWDITGVGALDKVVLKLRRNGSWVEVIGLNEASATIIDRFGVHDKPEAVQQIVE
;
A
#
# COMPACT_ATOMS: atom_id res chain seq x y z
N ARG A 1 11.62 -13.98 -13.72
CA ARG A 1 11.01 -12.68 -13.36
C ARG A 1 9.50 -12.89 -13.31
N CYS A 2 8.82 -12.35 -12.31
CA CYS A 2 7.37 -12.45 -12.14
C CYS A 2 6.81 -11.04 -12.00
N THR A 3 5.61 -10.80 -12.54
CA THR A 3 4.93 -9.51 -12.42
C THR A 3 3.53 -9.75 -11.89
N TYR A 4 3.21 -9.13 -10.76
CA TYR A 4 1.86 -9.09 -10.18
C TYR A 4 1.21 -7.78 -10.57
N GLN A 5 0.13 -7.85 -11.35
CA GLN A 5 -0.71 -6.69 -11.64
C GLN A 5 -1.84 -6.63 -10.63
N VAL A 6 -1.83 -5.61 -9.78
CA VAL A 6 -2.85 -5.40 -8.77
C VAL A 6 -3.86 -4.40 -9.33
N THR A 7 -5.14 -4.76 -9.24
CA THR A 7 -6.24 -3.91 -9.68
C THR A 7 -7.31 -3.80 -8.60
N GLY A 8 -8.02 -2.67 -8.59
CA GLY A 8 -9.16 -2.46 -7.69
C GLY A 8 -8.78 -1.84 -6.35
N GLN A 9 -9.54 -2.18 -5.30
CA GLN A 9 -9.58 -1.41 -4.05
C GLN A 9 -8.98 -2.22 -2.88
N VAL A 10 -7.93 -1.69 -2.26
CA VAL A 10 -7.22 -2.30 -1.11
C VAL A 10 -7.45 -1.47 0.15
N PHE A 11 -8.10 -2.07 1.12
CA PHE A 11 -8.48 -1.46 2.40
C PHE A 11 -8.67 -2.56 3.45
N PHE A 12 -8.99 -2.20 4.70
CA PHE A 12 -9.06 -3.13 5.82
C PHE A 12 -9.77 -4.46 5.51
N SER A 13 -10.94 -4.45 4.86
CA SER A 13 -11.67 -5.70 4.61
C SER A 13 -11.13 -6.51 3.43
N SER A 14 -10.36 -5.91 2.51
CA SER A 14 -9.75 -6.61 1.37
C SER A 14 -8.28 -6.95 1.57
N ALA A 15 -7.66 -6.47 2.66
CA ALA A 15 -6.23 -6.65 2.97
C ALA A 15 -5.79 -8.13 3.02
N ASN A 16 -6.59 -9.02 3.63
CA ASN A 16 -6.25 -10.45 3.67
C ASN A 16 -6.30 -11.07 2.27
N ARG A 17 -7.37 -10.79 1.51
CA ARG A 17 -7.51 -11.28 0.13
C ARG A 17 -6.37 -10.79 -0.76
N PHE A 18 -5.92 -9.56 -0.57
CA PHE A 18 -4.75 -9.01 -1.26
C PHE A 18 -3.52 -9.86 -0.98
N ILE A 19 -3.20 -10.16 0.29
CA ILE A 19 -2.04 -10.99 0.66
C ILE A 19 -2.14 -12.39 0.07
N ASP A 20 -3.31 -13.02 0.18
CA ASP A 20 -3.54 -14.39 -0.28
C ASP A 20 -3.48 -14.53 -1.81
N SER A 21 -3.56 -13.43 -2.54
CA SER A 21 -3.46 -13.41 -4.01
C SER A 21 -2.01 -13.55 -4.51
N PHE A 22 -1.01 -13.46 -3.62
CA PHE A 22 0.39 -13.65 -3.98
C PHE A 22 0.83 -15.08 -3.71
N ASP A 23 1.54 -15.67 -4.67
CA ASP A 23 2.30 -16.88 -4.40
C ASP A 23 3.58 -16.48 -3.66
N LEU A 24 3.51 -16.55 -2.34
CA LEU A 24 4.61 -16.22 -1.45
C LEU A 24 5.64 -17.35 -1.34
N ASN A 25 5.34 -18.56 -1.82
CA ASN A 25 6.25 -19.71 -1.74
C ASN A 25 7.09 -19.87 -3.01
N ALA A 26 6.68 -19.28 -4.12
CA ALA A 26 7.46 -19.29 -5.35
C ALA A 26 8.74 -18.46 -5.22
N ALA A 27 9.88 -19.10 -5.53
CA ALA A 27 11.19 -18.46 -5.55
C ALA A 27 11.45 -17.80 -6.91
N TYR A 28 10.84 -16.63 -7.13
CA TYR A 28 11.17 -15.81 -8.29
C TYR A 28 12.33 -14.85 -7.96
N PRO A 29 13.46 -14.86 -8.68
CA PRO A 29 14.60 -14.00 -8.36
C PRO A 29 14.28 -12.51 -8.48
N TRP A 30 13.28 -12.14 -9.30
CA TRP A 30 12.81 -10.77 -9.47
C TRP A 30 11.29 -10.75 -9.55
N VAL A 31 10.67 -9.95 -8.69
CA VAL A 31 9.23 -9.74 -8.61
C VAL A 31 8.94 -8.25 -8.77
N THR A 32 8.07 -7.92 -9.72
CA THR A 32 7.53 -6.57 -9.89
C THR A 32 6.07 -6.58 -9.42
N ILE A 33 5.71 -5.68 -8.51
CA ILE A 33 4.33 -5.45 -8.08
C ILE A 33 3.88 -4.14 -8.72
N ASP A 34 2.96 -4.22 -9.67
CA ASP A 34 2.39 -3.09 -10.38
C ASP A 34 1.06 -2.69 -9.73
N LEU A 35 1.03 -1.47 -9.18
CA LEU A 35 -0.12 -0.89 -8.49
C LEU A 35 -0.78 0.24 -9.28
N THR A 36 -0.40 0.47 -10.55
CA THR A 36 -0.91 1.60 -11.36
C THR A 36 -2.45 1.61 -11.48
N HIS A 37 -3.10 0.45 -11.36
CA HIS A 37 -4.56 0.32 -11.40
C HIS A 37 -5.18 -0.10 -10.07
N ALA A 38 -4.43 0.03 -8.97
CA ALA A 38 -4.88 -0.25 -7.62
C ALA A 38 -5.03 1.06 -6.84
N HIS A 39 -5.95 1.05 -5.86
CA HIS A 39 -6.11 2.15 -4.92
C HIS A 39 -6.06 1.61 -3.49
N PHE A 40 -5.21 2.22 -2.68
CA PHE A 40 -5.06 1.97 -1.26
C PHE A 40 -5.77 3.08 -0.50
N TRP A 41 -6.72 2.72 0.37
CA TRP A 41 -7.58 3.70 1.06
C TRP A 41 -7.19 3.97 2.51
N ASP A 42 -6.41 3.07 3.11
CA ASP A 42 -6.03 3.16 4.51
C ASP A 42 -4.65 2.53 4.78
N ILE A 43 -4.14 2.79 5.97
CA ILE A 43 -2.86 2.24 6.45
C ILE A 43 -2.88 0.71 6.55
N THR A 44 -4.06 0.08 6.68
CA THR A 44 -4.15 -1.38 6.72
C THR A 44 -3.84 -1.98 5.34
N GLY A 45 -4.35 -1.38 4.27
CA GLY A 45 -4.01 -1.77 2.91
C GLY A 45 -2.51 -1.65 2.65
N VAL A 46 -1.91 -0.51 3.04
CA VAL A 46 -0.46 -0.30 2.89
C VAL A 46 0.33 -1.33 3.70
N GLY A 47 -0.08 -1.60 4.95
CA GLY A 47 0.53 -2.64 5.78
C GLY A 47 0.39 -4.05 5.19
N ALA A 48 -0.64 -4.32 4.38
CA ALA A 48 -0.78 -5.58 3.65
C ALA A 48 0.26 -5.70 2.52
N LEU A 49 0.50 -4.62 1.77
CA LEU A 49 1.58 -4.55 0.78
C LEU A 49 2.94 -4.77 1.43
N ASP A 50 3.22 -4.10 2.55
CA ASP A 50 4.49 -4.26 3.27
C ASP A 50 4.73 -5.72 3.69
N LYS A 51 3.69 -6.40 4.19
CA LYS A 51 3.77 -7.83 4.53
C LYS A 51 4.15 -8.70 3.33
N VAL A 52 3.55 -8.45 2.17
CA VAL A 52 3.85 -9.18 0.92
C VAL A 52 5.30 -8.94 0.49
N VAL A 53 5.70 -7.67 0.39
CA VAL A 53 7.06 -7.28 -0.01
C VAL A 53 8.11 -7.90 0.92
N LEU A 54 7.88 -7.84 2.23
CA LEU A 54 8.79 -8.40 3.22
C LEU A 54 8.93 -9.92 3.08
N LYS A 55 7.82 -10.65 2.90
CA LYS A 55 7.85 -12.11 2.72
C LYS A 55 8.60 -12.51 1.45
N LEU A 56 8.32 -11.85 0.32
CA LEU A 56 9.01 -12.12 -0.94
C LEU A 56 10.53 -11.87 -0.83
N ARG A 57 10.93 -10.76 -0.19
CA ARG A 57 12.35 -10.46 0.07
C ARG A 57 13.01 -11.48 0.98
N ARG A 58 12.33 -11.93 2.03
CA ARG A 58 12.83 -13.01 2.92
C ARG A 58 13.06 -14.32 2.17
N ASN A 59 12.31 -14.56 1.11
CA ASN A 59 12.48 -15.74 0.25
C ASN A 59 13.53 -15.53 -0.86
N GLY A 60 14.35 -14.47 -0.75
CA GLY A 60 15.46 -14.19 -1.67
C GLY A 60 15.06 -13.50 -2.96
N SER A 61 13.81 -13.02 -3.08
CA SER A 61 13.34 -12.30 -4.27
C SER A 61 13.76 -10.83 -4.20
N TRP A 62 14.29 -10.28 -5.30
CA TRP A 62 14.33 -8.84 -5.47
C TRP A 62 12.92 -8.33 -5.78
N VAL A 63 12.43 -7.34 -5.01
CA VAL A 63 11.06 -6.83 -5.15
C VAL A 63 11.06 -5.36 -5.50
N GLU A 64 10.45 -5.05 -6.63
CA GLU A 64 10.19 -3.72 -7.16
C GLU A 64 8.70 -3.41 -7.09
N VAL A 65 8.33 -2.20 -6.66
CA VAL A 65 6.93 -1.75 -6.57
C VAL A 65 6.76 -0.53 -7.46
N ILE A 66 5.76 -0.55 -8.34
CA ILE A 66 5.44 0.51 -9.29
C ILE A 66 4.06 1.07 -8.96
N GLY A 67 3.86 2.38 -9.11
CA GLY A 67 2.54 3.01 -8.98
C GLY A 67 2.07 3.26 -7.54
N LEU A 68 2.90 3.02 -6.51
CA LEU A 68 2.48 3.18 -5.11
C LEU A 68 2.01 4.60 -4.77
N ASN A 69 2.67 5.64 -5.29
CA ASN A 69 2.30 7.03 -5.01
C ASN A 69 0.90 7.36 -5.55
N GLU A 70 0.59 6.89 -6.75
CA GLU A 70 -0.73 7.05 -7.37
C GLU A 70 -1.78 6.22 -6.62
N ALA A 71 -1.42 4.98 -6.28
CA ALA A 71 -2.29 4.08 -5.55
C ALA A 71 -2.62 4.55 -4.13
N SER A 72 -1.69 5.23 -3.45
CA SER A 72 -1.83 5.72 -2.07
C SER A 72 -2.22 7.20 -1.94
N ALA A 73 -2.42 7.90 -3.06
CA ALA A 73 -2.75 9.33 -3.08
C ALA A 73 -3.93 9.68 -2.16
N THR A 74 -4.92 8.80 -2.05
CA THR A 74 -6.12 9.01 -1.22
C THR A 74 -5.86 8.92 0.29
N ILE A 75 -4.79 8.24 0.73
CA ILE A 75 -4.43 8.13 2.15
C ILE A 75 -3.85 9.45 2.65
N ILE A 76 -3.02 10.10 1.83
CA ILE A 76 -2.37 11.37 2.17
C ILE A 76 -3.42 12.48 2.34
N ASP A 77 -4.49 12.48 1.55
CA ASP A 77 -5.57 13.46 1.67
C ASP A 77 -6.37 13.31 2.97
N ARG A 78 -6.54 12.08 3.47
CA ARG A 78 -7.34 11.80 4.68
C ARG A 78 -6.56 11.90 5.99
N PHE A 79 -5.26 11.62 5.96
CA PHE A 79 -4.38 11.67 7.14
C PHE A 79 -3.44 12.89 7.16
N GLY A 80 -3.34 13.66 6.07
CA GLY A 80 -2.45 14.82 5.94
C GLY A 80 -3.00 16.16 6.47
N VAL A 81 -4.22 16.21 7.02
CA VAL A 81 -4.88 17.46 7.47
C VAL A 81 -4.72 17.73 8.97
N HIS A 82 -3.65 17.24 9.60
CA HIS A 82 -3.28 17.63 10.98
C HIS A 82 -1.84 18.15 11.10
N ASP A 83 -1.41 18.97 10.13
CA ASP A 83 -0.27 19.88 10.29
C ASP A 83 -0.73 21.34 10.08
N LYS A 84 -1.69 21.78 10.91
CA LYS A 84 -2.13 23.19 10.99
C LYS A 84 -1.90 23.73 12.40
N PRO A 85 -0.89 24.58 12.65
CA PRO A 85 -0.73 25.27 13.92
C PRO A 85 -1.62 26.53 14.03
N GLU A 86 -2.87 26.48 13.57
CA GLU A 86 -3.80 27.62 13.60
C GLU A 86 -5.16 27.26 14.22
N ALA A 87 -5.13 26.46 15.29
CA ALA A 87 -6.27 26.28 16.18
C ALA A 87 -6.07 27.07 17.49
N VAL A 88 -5.80 28.37 17.40
CA VAL A 88 -5.96 29.28 18.56
C VAL A 88 -6.47 30.63 18.06
N GLN A 89 -7.80 30.78 17.99
CA GLN A 89 -8.51 32.02 18.35
C GLN A 89 -10.01 31.83 18.13
N GLN A 90 -10.71 31.38 19.18
CA GLN A 90 -12.11 31.72 19.34
C GLN A 90 -12.48 31.73 20.82
N ILE A 91 -12.05 32.77 21.55
CA ILE A 91 -12.73 33.26 22.75
C ILE A 91 -12.44 34.77 22.87
N VAL A 92 -13.36 35.60 22.38
CA VAL A 92 -13.89 36.79 23.06
C VAL A 92 -14.99 37.40 22.19
N GLU A 93 -16.23 37.22 22.62
CA GLU A 93 -17.25 38.28 22.60
C GLU A 93 -18.05 38.18 23.90
#